data_AF-A0A2H9QK72-F1
#
_entry.id   AF-A0A2H9QK72-F1
#
_cell.length_a   1.000
_cell.length_b   1.000
_cell.length_c   1.000
_cell.angle_alpha   90.00
_cell.angle_beta   90.00
_cell.angle_gamma   90.00
#
_symmetry.space_group_name_H-M   'P 1'
#
loop_
_entity.id
_entity.type
_entity.pdbx_description
1 polymer ?
#
loop_
_entity_poly.entity_id
_entity_poly.type
_entity_poly.pdbx_seq_one_letter_code
_entity_poly.pdbx_strand_id
1 'polypeptide(L)'
;MKFKQFDYYIFIDFSENLIGYSIISYEKMFELLPKITKFTHYKNLRHKKEYLKSMKKRIKRNKILSFFLRYKIKELYNNADIYADVLEFIKKHEKCIIFISIDNRQYKAFNKLVGFVDGKRVIVKKESELIRGTPEYQASLVLDTLLNIERNKQK
;
A
#
# COMPACT_ATOMS: atom_id res chain seq x y z
N MET A 1 -17.00 -9.70 -15.86
CA MET A 1 -16.77 -9.68 -14.40
C MET A 1 -17.03 -8.27 -13.90
N LYS A 2 -18.08 -8.04 -13.10
CA LYS A 2 -18.28 -6.74 -12.43
C LYS A 2 -17.20 -6.61 -11.35
N PHE A 3 -16.24 -5.71 -11.53
CA PHE A 3 -15.37 -5.32 -10.41
C PHE A 3 -16.29 -4.78 -9.30
N LYS A 4 -16.23 -5.35 -8.10
CA LYS A 4 -16.74 -4.65 -6.92
C LYS A 4 -15.93 -3.35 -6.86
N GLN A 5 -16.60 -2.23 -7.07
CA GLN A 5 -15.98 -0.92 -6.99
C GLN A 5 -15.72 -0.65 -5.51
N PHE A 6 -14.44 -0.66 -5.12
CA PHE A 6 -14.03 -0.24 -3.78
C PHE A 6 -13.92 1.27 -3.78
N ASP A 7 -14.41 1.93 -2.73
CA ASP A 7 -14.26 3.38 -2.58
C ASP A 7 -12.81 3.74 -2.24
N TYR A 8 -12.16 2.89 -1.43
CA TYR A 8 -10.80 3.09 -0.97
C TYR A 8 -9.98 1.80 -1.06
N TYR A 9 -8.70 1.99 -1.34
CA TYR A 9 -7.68 0.95 -1.33
C TYR A 9 -6.61 1.32 -0.31
N ILE A 10 -6.30 0.37 0.56
CA ILE A 10 -5.29 0.49 1.60
C ILE A 10 -4.23 -0.59 1.35
N PHE A 11 -2.96 -0.18 1.36
CA PHE A 11 -1.84 -1.11 1.26
C PHE A 11 -1.03 -0.98 2.52
N ILE A 12 -0.66 -2.11 3.13
CA ILE A 12 0.20 -2.18 4.31
C ILE A 12 1.31 -3.17 4.01
N ASP A 13 2.55 -2.70 4.05
CA ASP A 13 3.70 -3.51 3.65
C ASP A 13 4.89 -3.32 4.59
N PHE A 14 5.80 -4.29 4.58
CA PHE A 14 6.90 -4.42 5.53
C PHE A 14 8.21 -4.68 4.79
N SER A 15 9.27 -3.99 5.19
CA SER A 15 10.61 -4.20 4.63
C SER A 15 11.65 -4.10 5.73
N GLU A 16 12.29 -5.23 6.07
CA GLU A 16 13.26 -5.32 7.17
C GLU A 16 12.70 -4.73 8.48
N ASN A 17 13.23 -3.60 8.93
CA ASN A 17 12.85 -2.89 10.14
C ASN A 17 11.80 -1.78 9.91
N LEU A 18 11.20 -1.71 8.72
CA LEU A 18 10.21 -0.70 8.36
C LEU A 18 8.84 -1.30 8.09
N ILE A 19 7.82 -0.52 8.41
CA ILE A 19 6.41 -0.73 8.07
C ILE A 19 5.89 0.53 7.38
N GLY A 20 5.09 0.34 6.34
CA GLY A 20 4.45 1.45 5.64
C GLY A 20 2.99 1.17 5.38
N TYR A 21 2.21 2.23 5.20
CA TYR A 21 0.89 2.13 4.59
C TYR A 21 0.60 3.27 3.64
N SER A 22 -0.34 3.05 2.74
CA SER A 22 -0.93 4.07 1.89
C SER A 22 -2.44 3.87 1.75
N ILE A 23 -3.18 4.98 1.64
CA ILE A 23 -4.61 5.01 1.39
C ILE A 23 -4.86 5.85 0.14
N ILE A 24 -5.63 5.30 -0.79
CA ILE A 24 -5.98 5.95 -2.06
C ILE A 24 -7.45 5.71 -2.39
N SER A 25 -8.14 6.74 -2.89
CA SER A 25 -9.52 6.59 -3.37
C SER A 25 -9.56 5.89 -4.73
N TYR A 26 -10.71 5.34 -5.08
CA TYR A 26 -10.95 4.77 -6.41
C TYR A 26 -10.50 5.69 -7.54
N GLU A 27 -11.01 6.93 -7.58
CA GLU A 27 -10.72 7.88 -8.66
C GLU A 27 -9.22 8.15 -8.80
N LYS A 28 -8.55 8.40 -7.68
CA LYS A 28 -7.10 8.66 -7.66
C LYS A 28 -6.27 7.45 -8.04
N MET A 29 -6.77 6.23 -7.79
CA MET A 29 -6.13 5.00 -8.25
C MET A 29 -5.98 5.00 -9.76
N PHE A 30 -7.06 5.23 -10.50
CA PHE A 30 -7.04 5.19 -11.96
C PHE A 30 -6.22 6.32 -12.57
N GLU A 31 -6.21 7.51 -11.95
CA GLU A 31 -5.32 8.59 -12.35
C GLU A 31 -3.82 8.26 -12.10
N LEU A 32 -3.54 7.45 -11.07
CA LEU A 32 -2.18 7.05 -10.70
C LEU A 32 -1.62 5.95 -11.62
N LEU A 33 -2.43 4.96 -12.02
CA LEU A 33 -2.01 3.79 -12.81
C LEU A 33 -1.08 4.12 -14.00
N PRO A 34 -1.40 5.06 -14.91
CA PRO A 34 -0.54 5.36 -16.06
C PRO A 34 0.85 5.89 -15.64
N LYS A 35 0.98 6.44 -14.44
CA LYS A 35 2.23 7.01 -13.92
C LYS A 35 3.15 5.99 -13.24
N ILE A 36 2.62 4.81 -12.91
CA ILE A 36 3.33 3.77 -12.13
C ILE A 36 3.62 2.49 -12.93
N THR A 37 3.41 2.50 -14.25
CA THR A 37 3.66 1.36 -15.15
C THR A 37 5.08 0.79 -15.11
N LYS A 38 6.06 1.59 -14.65
CA LYS A 38 7.48 1.17 -14.54
C LYS A 38 7.87 0.65 -13.16
N PHE A 39 6.94 0.63 -12.21
CA PHE A 39 7.20 0.09 -10.87
C PHE A 39 7.24 -1.43 -10.95
N THR A 40 8.18 -2.02 -10.22
CA THR A 40 8.42 -3.46 -10.18
C THR A 40 8.88 -3.86 -8.79
N HIS A 41 8.62 -5.11 -8.39
CA HIS A 41 9.04 -5.59 -7.08
C HIS A 41 10.56 -5.50 -6.91
N TYR A 42 10.98 -4.81 -5.86
CA TYR A 42 12.39 -4.55 -5.61
C TYR A 42 13.24 -5.83 -5.47
N LYS A 43 12.66 -6.88 -4.88
CA LYS A 43 13.35 -8.16 -4.64
C LYS A 43 13.88 -8.83 -5.93
N ASN A 44 13.22 -8.62 -7.07
CA ASN A 44 13.53 -9.28 -8.34
C ASN A 44 14.54 -8.50 -9.21
N LEU A 45 15.02 -7.35 -8.76
CA LEU A 45 15.86 -6.48 -9.57
C LEU A 45 17.35 -6.83 -9.47
N ARG A 46 18.02 -6.88 -10.62
CA ARG A 46 19.48 -7.02 -10.72
C ARG A 46 20.21 -5.74 -10.32
N HIS A 47 19.73 -4.58 -10.79
CA HIS A 47 20.35 -3.25 -10.58
C HIS A 47 19.51 -2.40 -9.62
N LYS A 48 19.53 -2.79 -8.33
CA LYS A 48 18.66 -2.26 -7.28
C LYS A 48 18.86 -0.76 -7.00
N LYS A 49 20.11 -0.30 -6.94
CA LYS A 49 20.43 1.11 -6.61
C LYS A 49 19.98 2.05 -7.72
N GLU A 50 20.26 1.69 -8.97
CA GLU A 50 19.91 2.44 -10.17
C GLU A 50 18.40 2.55 -10.31
N TYR A 51 17.68 1.44 -10.07
CA TYR A 51 16.23 1.42 -10.06
C TYR A 51 15.65 2.41 -9.03
N LEU A 52 16.08 2.35 -7.77
CA LEU A 52 15.56 3.24 -6.73
C LEU A 52 15.87 4.72 -7.04
N LYS A 53 17.05 5.02 -7.58
CA LYS A 53 17.41 6.39 -8.01
C LYS A 53 16.48 6.87 -9.12
N SER A 54 16.17 6.02 -10.10
CA SER A 54 15.23 6.30 -11.18
C SER A 54 13.80 6.50 -10.66
N MET A 55 13.33 5.61 -9.77
CA MET A 55 11.99 5.69 -9.18
C MET A 55 11.83 6.93 -8.31
N LYS A 56 12.81 7.28 -7.48
CA LYS A 56 12.80 8.51 -6.67
C LYS A 56 12.60 9.76 -7.55
N LYS A 57 13.29 9.83 -8.69
CA LYS A 57 13.10 10.92 -9.68
C LYS A 57 11.69 10.93 -10.27
N ARG A 58 11.16 9.75 -10.64
CA ARG A 58 9.80 9.61 -11.19
C ARG A 58 8.72 9.99 -10.19
N ILE A 59 8.85 9.54 -8.95
CA ILE A 59 7.95 9.87 -7.83
C ILE A 59 7.85 11.39 -7.67
N LYS A 60 8.99 12.09 -7.63
CA LYS A 60 9.04 13.55 -7.52
C LYS A 60 8.43 14.24 -8.75
N ARG A 61 8.88 13.87 -9.96
CA ARG A 61 8.44 14.51 -11.21
C ARG A 61 6.94 14.37 -11.47
N ASN A 62 6.40 13.17 -11.22
CA ASN A 62 5.01 12.86 -11.50
C ASN A 62 4.06 13.19 -10.32
N LYS A 63 4.61 13.73 -9.22
CA LYS A 63 3.91 13.98 -7.95
C LYS A 63 3.14 12.75 -7.45
N ILE A 64 3.76 11.57 -7.49
CA ILE A 64 3.10 10.30 -7.15
C ILE A 64 2.48 10.31 -5.75
N LEU A 65 3.16 10.95 -4.78
CA LEU A 65 2.66 10.98 -3.41
C LEU A 65 1.37 11.79 -3.24
N SER A 66 1.06 12.73 -4.13
CA SER A 66 -0.17 13.55 -4.03
C SER A 66 -1.44 12.77 -4.40
N PHE A 67 -1.31 11.54 -4.91
CA PHE A 67 -2.45 10.66 -5.17
C PHE A 67 -2.95 9.94 -3.92
N PHE A 68 -2.10 9.82 -2.89
CA PHE A 68 -2.47 9.17 -1.65
C PHE A 68 -3.13 10.18 -0.71
N LEU A 69 -4.29 9.82 -0.18
CA LEU A 69 -4.96 10.58 0.87
C LEU A 69 -4.13 10.57 2.16
N ARG A 70 -3.52 9.41 2.45
CA ARG A 70 -2.60 9.22 3.56
C ARG A 70 -1.50 8.27 3.12
N TYR A 71 -0.29 8.54 3.57
CA TYR A 71 0.84 7.63 3.42
C TYR A 71 1.80 7.88 4.59
N LYS A 72 2.35 6.81 5.14
CA LYS A 72 3.32 6.87 6.25
C LYS A 72 4.29 5.70 6.12
N ILE A 73 5.54 5.93 6.46
CA ILE A 73 6.53 4.88 6.73
C ILE A 73 7.08 5.14 8.13
N LYS A 74 7.18 4.07 8.91
CA LYS A 74 7.72 4.07 10.27
C LYS A 74 8.63 2.87 10.48
N GLU A 75 9.39 2.92 11.57
CA GLU A 75 10.08 1.74 12.10
C GLU A 75 9.07 0.72 12.64
N LEU A 76 9.43 -0.56 12.55
CA LEU A 76 8.54 -1.70 12.77
C LEU A 76 7.93 -1.74 14.18
N TYR A 77 8.66 -1.29 15.21
CA TYR A 77 8.15 -1.25 16.57
C TYR A 77 6.98 -0.27 16.75
N ASN A 78 6.79 0.66 15.80
CA ASN A 78 5.64 1.57 15.74
C ASN A 78 4.48 1.03 14.88
N ASN A 79 4.40 -0.29 14.64
CA ASN A 79 3.34 -0.89 13.83
C ASN A 79 1.92 -0.63 14.39
N ALA A 80 1.79 -0.54 15.72
CA ALA A 80 0.53 -0.26 16.40
C ALA A 80 -0.08 1.06 15.93
N ASP A 81 0.74 2.09 15.71
CA ASP A 81 0.28 3.39 15.21
C ASP A 81 -0.31 3.28 13.80
N ILE A 82 0.32 2.51 12.93
CA ILE A 82 -0.18 2.31 11.56
C ILE A 82 -1.50 1.54 11.60
N TYR A 83 -1.60 0.51 12.43
CA TYR A 83 -2.85 -0.23 12.58
C TYR A 83 -3.96 0.66 13.16
N ALA A 84 -3.66 1.47 14.18
CA ALA A 84 -4.61 2.44 14.73
C ALA A 84 -5.06 3.45 13.68
N ASP A 85 -4.14 4.04 12.91
CA ASP A 85 -4.44 5.00 11.83
C ASP A 85 -5.39 4.39 10.78
N VAL A 86 -5.19 3.11 10.42
CA VAL A 86 -6.03 2.41 9.44
C VAL A 86 -7.39 2.04 10.02
N LEU A 87 -7.44 1.50 11.25
CA LEU A 87 -8.71 1.15 11.91
C LEU A 87 -9.58 2.38 12.17
N GLU A 88 -8.97 3.50 12.54
CA GLU A 88 -9.65 4.79 12.68
C GLU A 88 -10.21 5.27 11.34
N PHE A 89 -9.45 5.11 10.25
CA PHE A 89 -9.92 5.44 8.91
C PHE A 89 -11.15 4.61 8.53
N ILE A 90 -11.12 3.29 8.75
CA ILE A 90 -12.26 2.39 8.49
C ILE A 90 -13.50 2.86 9.26
N LYS A 91 -13.33 3.14 10.56
CA LYS A 91 -14.42 3.59 11.44
C LYS A 91 -15.02 4.93 11.00
N LYS A 92 -14.22 5.86 10.45
CA LYS A 92 -14.73 7.16 9.96
C LYS A 92 -15.48 7.04 8.62
N HIS A 93 -15.30 5.95 7.88
CA HIS A 93 -15.89 5.76 6.55
C HIS A 93 -16.94 4.64 6.57
N GLU A 94 -17.96 4.81 7.43
CA GLU A 94 -18.99 3.80 7.71
C GLU A 94 -19.95 3.49 6.54
N LYS A 95 -19.80 4.17 5.41
CA LYS A 95 -20.62 3.94 4.20
C LYS A 95 -19.81 3.43 3.02
N CYS A 96 -18.51 3.22 3.19
CA CYS A 96 -17.59 2.86 2.12
C CYS A 96 -17.27 1.35 2.13
N ILE A 97 -16.99 0.82 0.94
CA ILE A 97 -16.42 -0.51 0.71
C ILE A 97 -14.91 -0.34 0.55
N ILE A 98 -14.14 -0.99 1.43
CA ILE A 98 -12.70 -0.78 1.54
C ILE A 98 -11.95 -2.05 1.15
N PHE A 99 -10.98 -1.93 0.26
CA PHE A 99 -10.00 -2.96 -0.04
C PHE A 99 -8.75 -2.73 0.81
N ILE A 100 -8.23 -3.79 1.43
CA ILE A 100 -6.95 -3.77 2.13
C ILE A 100 -6.06 -4.90 1.62
N SER A 101 -4.85 -4.58 1.19
CA SER A 101 -3.78 -5.55 1.02
C SER A 101 -2.76 -5.41 2.13
N ILE A 102 -2.37 -6.53 2.72
CA ILE A 102 -1.37 -6.58 3.78
C ILE A 102 -0.38 -7.72 3.57
N ASP A 103 0.87 -7.53 4.01
CA ASP A 103 1.88 -8.59 4.08
C ASP A 103 1.32 -9.89 4.68
N ASN A 104 1.75 -11.01 4.07
CA ASN A 104 1.26 -12.34 4.36
C ASN A 104 1.41 -12.73 5.83
N ARG A 105 2.49 -12.31 6.50
CA ARG A 105 2.77 -12.70 7.89
C ARG A 105 1.84 -11.98 8.86
N GLN A 106 1.43 -10.77 8.51
CA GLN A 106 0.58 -9.92 9.37
C GLN A 106 -0.91 -10.10 9.10
N TYR A 107 -1.26 -10.69 7.96
CA TYR A 107 -2.64 -10.91 7.52
C TYR A 107 -3.56 -11.47 8.61
N LYS A 108 -3.18 -12.57 9.28
CA LYS A 108 -4.07 -13.22 10.27
C LYS A 108 -4.40 -12.28 11.44
N ALA A 109 -3.40 -11.62 11.99
CA ALA A 109 -3.57 -10.72 13.13
C ALA A 109 -4.40 -9.49 12.73
N PHE A 110 -4.05 -8.87 11.61
CA PHE A 110 -4.72 -7.66 11.15
C PHE A 110 -6.16 -7.93 10.70
N ASN A 111 -6.43 -9.03 10.00
CA ASN A 111 -7.78 -9.41 9.59
C ASN A 111 -8.71 -9.62 10.80
N LYS A 112 -8.18 -10.15 11.91
CA LYS A 112 -8.93 -10.26 13.16
C LYS A 112 -9.28 -8.89 13.73
N LEU A 113 -8.34 -7.94 13.72
CA LEU A 113 -8.57 -6.56 14.17
C LEU A 113 -9.63 -5.84 13.32
N VAL A 114 -9.56 -5.97 12.00
CA VAL A 114 -10.56 -5.42 11.08
C VAL A 114 -11.95 -6.03 11.36
N GLY A 115 -12.01 -7.33 11.66
CA GLY A 115 -13.25 -8.01 12.04
C GLY A 115 -13.95 -7.43 13.27
N PHE A 116 -13.19 -6.87 14.23
CA PHE A 116 -13.75 -6.21 15.41
C PHE A 116 -14.31 -4.81 15.13
N VAL A 117 -13.82 -4.13 14.08
CA VAL A 117 -14.28 -2.78 13.72
C VAL A 117 -15.43 -2.88 12.72
N ASP A 118 -15.21 -3.56 11.58
CA ASP A 118 -16.19 -3.64 10.50
C ASP A 118 -15.81 -4.68 9.43
N GLY A 119 -15.96 -5.97 9.76
CA GLY A 119 -15.57 -7.06 8.86
C GLY A 119 -16.46 -7.23 7.61
N LYS A 120 -17.63 -6.59 7.52
CA LYS A 120 -18.58 -6.82 6.41
C LYS A 120 -18.30 -5.97 5.18
N ARG A 121 -17.79 -4.74 5.36
CA ARG A 121 -17.53 -3.78 4.28
C ARG A 121 -16.07 -3.67 3.89
N VAL A 122 -15.20 -4.33 4.65
CA VAL A 122 -13.76 -4.37 4.41
C VAL A 122 -13.37 -5.73 3.83
N ILE A 123 -12.69 -5.72 2.69
CA ILE A 123 -12.08 -6.91 2.10
C ILE A 123 -10.57 -6.86 2.35
N VAL A 124 -10.08 -7.75 3.21
CA VAL A 124 -8.64 -7.90 3.47
C VAL A 124 -8.10 -9.05 2.64
N LYS A 125 -7.06 -8.79 1.85
CA LYS A 125 -6.30 -9.78 1.09
C LYS A 125 -4.83 -9.80 1.50
N LYS A 126 -4.22 -10.97 1.36
CA LYS A 126 -2.76 -11.09 1.44
C LYS A 126 -2.12 -10.42 0.23
N GLU A 127 -0.90 -9.91 0.40
CA GLU A 127 -0.09 -9.40 -0.71
C GLU A 127 0.08 -10.48 -1.80
N SER A 128 0.33 -11.74 -1.42
CA SER A 128 0.47 -12.83 -2.39
C SER A 128 -0.81 -13.20 -3.15
N GLU A 129 -1.97 -12.71 -2.71
CA GLU A 129 -3.26 -12.90 -3.39
C GLU A 129 -3.55 -11.79 -4.40
N LEU A 130 -2.66 -10.79 -4.53
CA LEU A 130 -2.74 -9.77 -5.57
C LEU A 130 -2.35 -10.36 -6.93
N ILE A 131 -3.21 -10.17 -7.92
CA ILE A 131 -3.01 -10.69 -9.27
C ILE A 131 -2.12 -9.72 -10.05
N ARG A 132 -1.02 -10.23 -10.61
CA ARG A 132 -0.10 -9.42 -11.43
C ARG A 132 -0.86 -8.75 -12.58
N GLY A 133 -0.60 -7.47 -12.77
CA GLY A 133 -1.24 -6.67 -13.81
C GLY A 133 -2.55 -6.02 -13.41
N THR A 134 -3.13 -6.32 -12.24
CA THR A 134 -4.31 -5.59 -11.75
C THR A 134 -3.92 -4.23 -11.16
N PRO A 135 -4.88 -3.29 -11.07
CA PRO A 135 -4.65 -2.00 -10.41
C PRO A 135 -4.11 -2.12 -8.99
N GLU A 136 -4.67 -3.04 -8.19
CA GLU A 136 -4.26 -3.26 -6.80
C GLU A 136 -2.81 -3.72 -6.71
N TYR A 137 -2.42 -4.68 -7.56
CA TYR A 137 -1.04 -5.13 -7.63
C TYR A 137 -0.11 -3.98 -8.01
N GLN A 138 -0.42 -3.23 -9.08
CA GLN A 138 0.44 -2.13 -9.51
C GLN A 138 0.59 -1.05 -8.44
N ALA A 139 -0.49 -0.68 -7.77
CA ALA A 139 -0.47 0.30 -6.69
C ALA A 139 0.35 -0.17 -5.48
N SER A 140 0.27 -1.46 -5.13
CA SER A 140 1.07 -2.03 -4.04
C SER A 140 2.58 -1.87 -4.26
N LEU A 141 3.04 -1.93 -5.51
CA LEU A 141 4.46 -1.76 -5.86
C LEU A 141 4.99 -0.36 -5.54
N VAL A 142 4.11 0.64 -5.46
CA VAL A 142 4.49 2.00 -5.05
C VAL A 142 4.95 1.99 -3.60
N LEU A 143 4.21 1.31 -2.71
CA LEU A 143 4.57 1.21 -1.30
C LEU A 143 5.84 0.37 -1.10
N ASP A 144 5.97 -0.78 -1.78
CA ASP A 144 7.23 -1.57 -1.80
C ASP A 144 8.42 -0.69 -2.19
N THR A 145 8.27 0.07 -3.28
CA THR A 145 9.34 0.96 -3.75
C THR A 145 9.68 2.06 -2.74
N LEU A 146 8.67 2.67 -2.09
CA LEU A 146 8.88 3.71 -1.08
C LEU A 146 9.59 3.17 0.17
N LEU A 147 9.20 1.99 0.66
CA LEU A 147 9.89 1.30 1.75
C LEU A 147 11.36 1.06 1.44
N ASN A 148 11.66 0.59 0.23
CA ASN A 148 13.03 0.34 -0.19
C ASN A 148 13.84 1.64 -0.40
N ILE A 149 13.20 2.73 -0.82
CA ILE A 149 13.85 4.06 -0.87
C ILE A 149 14.20 4.52 0.55
N GLU A 150 13.28 4.39 1.51
CA GLU A 150 13.48 4.86 2.88
C GLU A 150 14.56 4.05 3.59
N ARG A 151 14.54 2.72 3.44
CA ARG A 151 15.56 1.82 3.96
C ARG A 151 16.98 2.20 3.49
N ASN A 152 17.12 2.59 2.23
CA ASN A 152 18.42 3.00 1.69
C ASN A 152 18.90 4.38 2.19
N LYS A 153 18.06 5.18 2.86
CA LYS A 153 18.50 6.42 3.53
C LYS A 153 19.03 6.17 4.94
N GLN A 154 18.63 5.06 5.56
CA GLN A 154 19.07 4.66 6.91
C GLN A 154 20.41 3.92 6.91
N LYS A 155 20.94 3.58 5.73
CA LYS A 155 22.26 2.95 5.54
C LYS A 155 23.27 4.00 5.10
#